data_AF-A0A2W3Z7Z6-F1
#
_entry.id   AF-A0A2W3Z7Z6-F1
#
_cell.length_a   1.000
_cell.length_b   1.000
_cell.length_c   1.000
_cell.angle_alpha   90.00
_cell.angle_beta   90.00
_cell.angle_gamma   90.00
#
_symmetry.space_group_name_H-M   'P 1'
#
loop_
_entity.id
_entity.type
_entity.pdbx_description
1 polymer ?
#
loop_
_entity_poly.entity_id
_entity_poly.type
_entity_poly.pdbx_seq_one_letter_code
_entity_poly.pdbx_strand_id
1 'polypeptide(L)' 'MTFNPQIETLILEASYRKSPHFVANVINFQQYNQEDVKDTAQKLIEDGQIHATIHFYHNDLCTIDFIPQAI' A
#
# COMPACT_ATOMS: atom_id res chain seq x y z
N MET A 1 11.19 -8.03 10.10
CA MET A 1 10.83 -7.03 9.09
C MET A 1 11.57 -7.34 7.82
N THR A 2 10.87 -7.91 6.85
CA THR A 2 11.46 -8.30 5.56
C THR A 2 11.01 -7.26 4.55
N PHE A 3 11.88 -6.28 4.31
CA PHE A 3 11.62 -5.23 3.34
C PHE A 3 11.85 -5.77 1.92
N ASN A 4 10.86 -5.63 1.04
CA ASN A 4 10.96 -6.10 -0.34
C ASN A 4 10.94 -4.91 -1.32
N PRO A 5 12.07 -4.61 -2.01
CA PRO A 5 12.17 -3.45 -2.91
C PRO A 5 11.25 -3.53 -4.13
N GLN A 6 10.81 -4.73 -4.53
CA GLN A 6 9.83 -4.87 -5.62
C GLN A 6 8.44 -4.44 -5.16
N ILE A 7 8.06 -4.82 -3.93
CA ILE A 7 6.79 -4.41 -3.31
C ILE A 7 6.79 -2.90 -3.08
N GLU A 8 7.91 -2.34 -2.62
CA GLU A 8 8.09 -0.91 -2.43
C GLU A 8 7.77 -0.13 -3.71
N THR A 9 8.42 -0.51 -4.82
CA THR A 9 8.23 0.14 -6.13
C THR A 9 6.76 0.09 -6.54
N LEU A 10 6.11 -1.06 -6.39
CA LEU A 10 4.71 -1.24 -6.76
C LEU A 10 3.75 -0.39 -5.90
N ILE A 11 4.00 -0.30 -4.59
CA ILE A 11 3.21 0.53 -3.67
C ILE A 11 3.40 2.01 -3.99
N LEU A 12 4.63 2.44 -4.28
CA LEU A 12 4.91 3.81 -4.68
C LEU A 12 4.22 4.14 -6.01
N GLU A 13 4.39 3.32 -7.04
CA GLU A 13 3.71 3.52 -8.33
C GLU A 13 2.19 3.58 -8.17
N ALA A 14 1.63 2.73 -7.31
CA ALA A 14 0.21 2.74 -6.96
C ALA A 14 -0.24 4.04 -6.30
N SER A 15 0.56 4.57 -5.38
CA SER A 15 0.29 5.85 -4.71
C SER A 15 0.35 7.04 -5.67
N TYR A 16 1.27 7.01 -6.65
CA TYR A 16 1.46 8.08 -7.64
C TYR A 16 0.50 7.99 -8.83
N ARG A 17 -0.17 6.86 -9.05
CA ARG A 17 -1.21 6.74 -10.08
C ARG A 17 -2.35 7.70 -9.75
N LYS A 18 -2.41 8.82 -10.49
CA LYS A 18 -3.52 9.77 -10.50
C LYS A 18 -4.85 9.01 -10.63
N SER A 19 -5.49 8.81 -9.49
CA SER A 19 -6.81 8.22 -9.43
C SER A 19 -7.79 9.33 -9.09
N PRO A 20 -9.02 9.26 -9.62
CA PRO A 20 -10.03 10.27 -9.34
C PRO A 20 -10.11 10.48 -7.83
N HIS A 21 -10.11 11.75 -7.40
CA HIS A 21 -9.94 12.25 -6.02
C HIS A 21 -10.89 11.65 -4.95
N PHE A 22 -11.74 10.70 -5.32
CA PHE A 22 -12.82 10.14 -4.52
C PHE A 22 -12.88 8.60 -4.56
N VAL A 23 -11.91 7.95 -5.21
CA VAL A 23 -11.86 6.48 -5.24
C VAL A 23 -10.62 6.01 -4.47
N ALA A 24 -10.87 5.34 -3.35
CA ALA A 24 -9.88 4.54 -2.64
C ALA A 24 -9.26 3.55 -3.64
N ASN A 25 -7.96 3.70 -3.90
CA ASN A 25 -7.23 2.75 -4.73
C ASN A 25 -6.89 1.52 -3.90
N VAL A 26 -7.80 0.56 -3.89
CA VAL A 26 -7.59 -0.69 -3.18
C VAL A 26 -6.74 -1.61 -4.06
N ILE A 27 -5.47 -1.80 -3.71
CA ILE A 27 -4.59 -2.73 -4.42
C ILE A 27 -4.27 -3.93 -3.54
N ASN A 28 -4.50 -5.12 -4.11
CA ASN A 28 -4.22 -6.40 -3.49
C ASN A 28 -2.97 -7.01 -4.11
N PHE A 29 -1.93 -7.20 -3.31
CA PHE A 29 -0.67 -7.82 -3.73
C PHE A 29 -0.68 -9.33 -3.49
N GLN A 30 -1.68 -10.04 -4.04
CA GLN A 30 -1.92 -11.47 -3.78
C GLN A 30 -0.76 -12.40 -4.12
N GLN A 31 0.07 -12.00 -5.08
CA GLN A 31 1.24 -12.74 -5.53
C GLN A 31 2.45 -12.65 -4.58
N TYR A 32 2.40 -11.76 -3.59
CA TYR A 32 3.46 -11.54 -2.62
C TYR A 32 3.06 -12.07 -1.24
N ASN A 33 4.05 -12.30 -0.38
CA ASN A 33 3.77 -12.58 1.03
C ASN A 33 3.13 -11.35 1.67
N GLN A 34 1.97 -11.56 2.31
CA GLN A 34 1.17 -10.48 2.89
C GLN A 34 1.86 -9.83 4.09
N GLU A 35 2.72 -10.56 4.81
CA GLU A 35 3.60 -9.98 5.84
C GLU A 35 4.64 -9.04 5.23
N ASP A 36 5.26 -9.39 4.10
CA ASP A 36 6.22 -8.50 3.40
C ASP A 36 5.52 -7.25 2.87
N VAL A 37 4.30 -7.41 2.34
CA VAL A 37 3.46 -6.29 1.89
C VAL A 37 3.14 -5.35 3.05
N LYS A 38 2.77 -5.92 4.20
CA LYS A 38 2.51 -5.16 5.42
C LYS A 38 3.73 -4.36 5.86
N ASP A 39 4.86 -5.04 6.08
CA ASP A 39 6.09 -4.43 6.58
C ASP A 39 6.56 -3.31 5.65
N THR A 40 6.52 -3.57 4.34
CA THR A 40 6.94 -2.59 3.33
C THR A 40 5.98 -1.40 3.27
N ALA A 41 4.67 -1.63 3.23
CA ALA A 41 3.67 -0.56 3.22
C ALA A 41 3.72 0.29 4.49
N GLN A 42 3.86 -0.36 5.65
CA GLN A 42 3.92 0.33 6.93
C GLN A 42 5.16 1.22 7.01
N LYS A 43 6.32 0.70 6.58
CA LYS A 43 7.54 1.48 6.51
C LYS A 43 7.40 2.71 5.60
N LEU A 44 6.76 2.57 4.44
CA LEU A 44 6.52 3.68 3.51
C LEU A 44 5.60 4.77 4.10
N ILE A 45 4.64 4.38 4.94
CA ILE A 45 3.78 5.31 5.69
C ILE A 45 4.58 6.01 6.80
N GLU A 46 5.37 5.25 7.56
CA GLU A 46 6.22 5.78 8.64
C GLU A 46 7.30 6.75 8.11
N ASP A 47 7.88 6.45 6.94
CA ASP A 47 8.85 7.29 6.24
C ASP A 47 8.19 8.51 5.55
N GLY A 48 6.86 8.61 5.57
CA GLY A 48 6.09 9.70 4.97
C GLY A 48 6.10 9.72 3.45
N GLN A 49 6.51 8.62 2.80
CA GLN A 49 6.55 8.53 1.34
C GLN A 49 5.16 8.36 0.73
N ILE A 50 4.23 7.72 1.45
CA ILE A 50 2.84 7.53 1.04
C ILE A 50 1.88 7.89 2.18
N HIS A 51 0.67 8.33 1.83
CA HIS A 51 -0.45 8.40 2.76
C HIS A 51 -1.45 7.30 2.44
N ALA A 52 -1.43 6.23 3.24
CA ALA A 52 -2.30 5.07 3.06
C ALA A 52 -2.71 4.48 4.41
N THR A 53 -3.78 3.68 4.40
CA THR A 53 -4.17 2.81 5.52
C THR A 53 -4.09 1.35 5.09
N ILE A 54 -3.62 0.49 6.00
CA ILE A 54 -3.47 -0.94 5.74
C ILE A 54 -4.61 -1.68 6.46
N HIS A 55 -5.33 -2.52 5.72
CA HIS A 55 -6.43 -3.33 6.22
C HIS A 55 -6.13 -4.82 6.00
N PHE A 56 -6.42 -5.64 7.01
CA PHE A 56 -6.36 -7.10 6.92
C PHE A 56 -7.78 -7.66 6.95
N TYR A 57 -8.17 -8.38 5.90
CA TYR A 57 -9.42 -9.14 5.88
C TYR A 57 -9.18 -10.56 6.38
N HIS A 58 -10.26 -11.25 6.78
CA HIS A 58 -10.25 -12.62 7.33
C HIS A 58 -9.56 -13.71 6.45
N ASN A 59 -9.13 -13.38 5.22
CA ASN A 59 -8.38 -14.27 4.32
C ASN A 59 -6.87 -13.95 4.28
N ASP A 60 -6.31 -13.31 5.31
CA ASP A 60 -4.90 -12.85 5.38
C ASP A 60 -4.50 -11.86 4.27
N LEU A 61 -5.48 -11.34 3.53
CA LEU A 61 -5.24 -10.43 2.42
C LEU A 61 -4.90 -9.04 2.95
N CYS A 62 -3.65 -8.62 2.73
CA CYS A 62 -3.18 -7.27 3.01
C CYS A 62 -3.70 -6.33 1.92
N THR A 63 -4.52 -5.38 2.35
CA THR A 63 -5.17 -4.40 1.49
C THR A 63 -4.62 -3.03 1.83
N ILE A 64 -4.11 -2.30 0.83
CA ILE A 64 -3.62 -0.93 1.02
C ILE A 64 -4.64 0.02 0.41
N ASP A 65 -5.17 0.93 1.24
CA ASP A 65 -6.09 1.98 0.84
C ASP A 65 -5.35 3.32 0.83
N PHE A 66 -5.09 3.86 -0.35
CA PHE A 66 -4.42 5.15 -0.52
C PHE A 66 -5.39 6.30 -0.30
N ILE A 67 -5.07 7.14 0.69
CA ILE A 67 -5.89 8.32 1.00
C ILE A 67 -5.57 9.39 -0.04
N PRO A 68 -6.57 9.93 -0.76
CA PRO A 68 -6.34 11.03 -1.68
C PRO A 68 -5.82 12.25 -0.90
N GLN A 69 -4.60 12.70 -1.22
CA GLN A 69 -4.12 13.99 -0.73
C GLN A 69 -4.95 15.09 -1.39
N ALA A 70 -5.79 15.75 -0.59
CA ALA A 70 -6.38 17.02 -0.96
C ALA A 70 -5.24 18.03 -1.13
N ILE A 71 -5.01 18.48 -2.36
CA ILE A 71 -4.07 19.54 -2.72
C ILE A 71 -4.66 20.88 -2.31
#